data_AF-A0A7C3E0G2-F1
#
_entry.id   AF-A0A7C3E0G2-F1
#
_cell.length_a   1.000
_cell.length_b   1.000
_cell.length_c   1.000
_cell.angle_alpha   90.00
_cell.angle_beta   90.00
_cell.angle_gamma   90.00
#
_symmetry.space_group_name_H-M   'P 1'
#
loop_
_entity.id
_entity.type
_entity.pdbx_description
1 polymer ?
#
loop_
_entity_poly.entity_id
_entity_poly.type
_entity_poly.pdbx_seq_one_letter_code
_entity_poly.pdbx_strand_id
1 'polypeptide(L)'
;DGAAGGLGAALRICLGASIESGAMVVMKYTGMMDALKHADLVITGEGRTDSQTTKGKLCAVVARACKGASVPVALLSGALTGDLDTLLELFDYAVSISNGEETLEAMMQHGRRNLKFAAANLARLLLIGKGLHQGGSKWKTP
;
A
#
# COMPACT_ATOMS: atom_id res chain seq x y z
N ASP A 1 -16.56 13.55 -13.23
CA ASP A 1 -18.02 13.60 -13.50
C ASP A 1 -18.53 12.61 -14.53
N GLY A 2 -17.67 11.92 -15.30
CA GLY A 2 -18.07 10.81 -16.17
C GLY A 2 -18.22 9.45 -15.48
N ALA A 3 -18.18 9.37 -14.14
CA ALA A 3 -18.31 8.09 -13.44
C ALA A 3 -19.69 7.47 -13.71
N ALA A 4 -19.69 6.18 -14.08
CA ALA A 4 -20.90 5.41 -14.43
C ALA A 4 -21.82 6.08 -15.47
N GLY A 5 -21.25 6.80 -16.46
CA GLY A 5 -22.02 7.35 -17.57
C GLY A 5 -22.90 8.56 -17.23
N GLY A 6 -22.52 9.36 -16.22
CA GLY A 6 -23.22 10.60 -15.86
C GLY A 6 -24.09 10.49 -14.61
N LEU A 7 -24.22 9.30 -14.03
CA LEU A 7 -24.93 9.09 -12.76
C LEU A 7 -24.36 9.97 -11.64
N GLY A 8 -23.04 10.10 -11.56
CA GLY A 8 -22.39 10.97 -10.57
C GLY A 8 -22.82 12.44 -10.70
N ALA A 9 -23.01 12.93 -11.94
CA ALA A 9 -23.49 14.29 -12.17
C ALA A 9 -24.95 14.46 -11.77
N ALA A 10 -25.81 13.48 -12.10
CA ALA A 10 -27.22 13.48 -11.70
C ALA A 10 -27.40 13.49 -10.18
N LEU A 11 -26.62 12.69 -9.44
CA LEU A 11 -26.65 12.66 -7.97
C LEU A 11 -26.25 14.02 -7.37
N ARG A 12 -25.25 14.69 -7.92
CA ARG A 12 -24.86 16.01 -7.43
C ARG A 12 -25.90 17.09 -7.73
N ILE A 13 -26.42 17.12 -8.97
CA ILE A 13 -27.34 18.18 -9.42
C ILE A 13 -28.72 18.00 -8.79
N CYS A 14 -29.26 16.79 -8.81
CA CYS A 14 -30.63 16.54 -8.37
C CYS A 14 -30.76 16.35 -6.86
N LEU A 15 -29.72 15.83 -6.19
CA LEU A 15 -29.76 15.46 -4.77
C LEU A 15 -28.75 16.21 -3.91
N GLY A 16 -27.96 17.14 -4.48
CA GLY A 16 -26.96 17.90 -3.74
C GLY A 16 -25.79 17.05 -3.21
N ALA A 17 -25.54 15.88 -3.79
CA ALA A 17 -24.46 15.00 -3.33
C ALA A 17 -23.06 15.63 -3.53
N SER A 18 -22.11 15.28 -2.68
CA SER A 18 -20.69 15.64 -2.80
C SER A 18 -19.86 14.47 -3.38
N ILE A 19 -18.75 14.78 -4.04
CA ILE A 19 -17.75 13.75 -4.40
C ILE A 19 -16.77 13.63 -3.23
N GLU A 20 -16.60 12.41 -2.75
CA GLU A 20 -15.54 12.05 -1.83
C GLU A 20 -14.62 11.00 -2.47
N SER A 21 -13.37 10.95 -2.02
CA SER A 21 -12.45 9.89 -2.41
C SER A 21 -12.96 8.55 -1.89
N GLY A 22 -13.22 7.59 -2.79
CA GLY A 22 -13.67 6.25 -2.39
C GLY A 22 -12.72 5.57 -1.40
N ALA A 23 -11.41 5.82 -1.50
CA ALA A 23 -10.44 5.34 -0.53
C ALA A 23 -10.67 5.92 0.87
N MET A 24 -10.88 7.24 0.98
CA MET A 24 -11.21 7.88 2.26
C MET A 24 -12.49 7.35 2.86
N VAL A 25 -13.51 7.14 2.02
CA VAL A 25 -14.80 6.56 2.42
C VAL A 25 -14.59 5.15 2.98
N VAL A 26 -13.87 4.28 2.27
CA VAL A 26 -13.58 2.92 2.74
C VAL A 26 -12.81 2.95 4.06
N MET A 27 -11.74 3.74 4.18
CA MET A 27 -10.96 3.82 5.43
C MET A 27 -11.79 4.30 6.62
N LYS A 28 -12.71 5.24 6.39
CA LYS A 28 -13.64 5.73 7.42
C LYS A 28 -14.56 4.59 7.89
N TYR A 29 -15.17 3.85 6.96
CA TYR A 29 -16.11 2.78 7.30
C TYR A 29 -15.45 1.51 7.83
N THR A 30 -14.19 1.25 7.52
CA THR A 30 -13.45 0.10 8.05
C THR A 30 -12.85 0.35 9.45
N GLY A 31 -12.97 1.57 9.99
CA GLY A 31 -12.36 1.93 11.27
C GLY A 31 -10.83 2.02 11.20
N MET A 32 -10.26 2.17 10.00
CA MET A 32 -8.81 2.16 9.81
C MET A 32 -8.10 3.26 10.61
N MET A 33 -8.71 4.44 10.71
CA MET A 33 -8.12 5.56 11.46
C MET A 33 -7.98 5.25 12.96
N ASP A 34 -8.90 4.45 13.52
CA ASP A 34 -8.79 4.02 14.92
C ASP A 34 -7.80 2.87 15.06
N ALA A 35 -7.79 1.93 14.12
CA ALA A 35 -6.79 0.86 14.10
C ALA A 35 -5.36 1.39 14.00
N LEU A 36 -5.13 2.47 13.25
CA LEU A 36 -3.83 3.13 13.11
C LEU A 36 -3.25 3.62 14.43
N LYS A 37 -4.08 4.03 15.40
CA LYS A 37 -3.62 4.53 16.71
C LYS A 37 -2.87 3.48 17.52
N HIS A 38 -3.08 2.21 17.20
CA HIS A 38 -2.52 1.06 17.90
C HIS A 38 -1.60 0.22 17.01
N ALA A 39 -1.36 0.65 15.77
CA ALA A 39 -0.59 -0.12 14.80
C ALA A 39 0.91 0.22 14.91
N ASP A 40 1.75 -0.80 15.01
CA ASP A 40 3.21 -0.65 14.89
C ASP A 40 3.69 -0.64 13.43
N LEU A 41 2.86 -1.16 12.51
CA LEU A 41 3.15 -1.27 11.08
C LEU A 41 1.84 -1.44 10.31
N VAL A 42 1.76 -0.82 9.12
CA VAL A 42 0.71 -1.11 8.13
C VAL A 42 1.30 -1.82 6.93
N ILE A 43 0.63 -2.88 6.47
CA ILE A 43 0.93 -3.53 5.20
C ILE A 43 -0.24 -3.25 4.24
N THR A 44 0.05 -2.74 3.05
CA THR A 44 -0.94 -2.45 2.01
C THR A 44 -0.47 -3.01 0.65
N GLY A 45 -1.34 -2.95 -0.35
CA GLY A 45 -1.07 -3.52 -1.67
C GLY A 45 -2.18 -3.27 -2.67
N GLU A 46 -1.81 -3.29 -3.95
CA GLU A 46 -2.72 -3.28 -5.10
C GLU A 46 -2.13 -4.14 -6.23
N GLY A 47 -2.91 -4.39 -7.29
CA GLY A 47 -2.44 -5.22 -8.41
C GLY A 47 -1.28 -4.57 -9.19
N ARG A 48 -1.28 -3.24 -9.32
CA ARG A 48 -0.20 -2.49 -9.94
C ARG A 48 -0.10 -1.11 -9.34
N THR A 49 1.09 -0.78 -8.85
CA THR A 49 1.45 0.55 -8.38
C THR A 49 2.32 1.24 -9.42
N ASP A 50 1.94 2.46 -9.75
CA ASP A 50 2.67 3.33 -10.66
C ASP A 50 2.88 4.71 -10.04
N SER A 51 3.64 5.56 -10.72
CA SER A 51 3.83 6.96 -10.32
C SER A 51 2.52 7.76 -10.30
N GLN A 52 1.42 7.26 -10.89
CA GLN A 52 0.08 7.87 -10.76
C GLN A 52 -0.64 7.43 -9.49
N THR A 53 -0.31 6.28 -8.88
CA THR A 53 -0.86 5.86 -7.58
C THR A 53 -0.62 6.95 -6.52
N THR A 54 0.51 7.65 -6.58
CA THR A 54 0.85 8.80 -5.72
C THR A 54 -0.25 9.87 -5.68
N LYS A 55 -1.02 10.01 -6.77
CA LYS A 55 -2.00 11.09 -6.99
C LYS A 55 -3.39 10.86 -6.38
N GLY A 56 -3.63 9.76 -5.65
CA GLY A 56 -4.91 9.61 -4.92
C GLY A 56 -5.55 8.23 -4.92
N LYS A 57 -4.84 7.17 -5.33
CA LYS A 57 -5.33 5.80 -5.19
C LYS A 57 -5.24 5.34 -3.72
N LEU A 58 -5.93 4.22 -3.42
CA LEU A 58 -6.06 3.66 -2.08
C LEU A 58 -4.71 3.56 -1.34
N CYS A 59 -3.70 2.94 -1.94
CA CYS A 59 -2.41 2.73 -1.27
C CYS A 59 -1.71 4.04 -0.88
N ALA A 60 -1.77 5.08 -1.73
CA ALA A 60 -1.18 6.38 -1.41
C ALA A 60 -1.98 7.13 -0.34
N VAL A 61 -3.30 6.96 -0.32
CA VAL A 61 -4.17 7.52 0.72
C VAL A 61 -3.88 6.85 2.07
N VAL A 62 -3.72 5.52 2.09
CA VAL A 62 -3.27 4.74 3.25
C VAL A 62 -1.91 5.24 3.74
N ALA A 63 -0.92 5.34 2.84
CA ALA A 63 0.43 5.77 3.19
C ALA A 63 0.46 7.17 3.82
N ARG A 64 -0.30 8.13 3.26
CA ARG A 64 -0.42 9.47 3.85
C ARG A 64 -1.06 9.46 5.24
N ALA A 65 -2.08 8.62 5.46
CA ALA A 65 -2.69 8.46 6.78
C ALA A 65 -1.68 7.88 7.79
N CYS A 66 -0.91 6.85 7.39
CA CYS A 66 0.16 6.28 8.21
C CYS A 66 1.23 7.31 8.56
N LYS A 67 1.69 8.11 7.58
CA LYS A 67 2.67 9.20 7.80
C LYS A 67 2.17 10.23 8.82
N GLY A 68 0.90 10.62 8.72
CA GLY A 68 0.27 11.52 9.71
C GLY A 68 0.19 10.93 11.12
N ALA A 69 0.09 9.60 11.23
CA ALA A 69 0.09 8.87 12.49
C ALA A 69 1.49 8.44 12.97
N SER A 70 2.55 8.75 12.20
CA SER A 70 3.92 8.25 12.45
C SER A 70 4.02 6.73 12.56
N VAL A 71 3.20 6.02 11.78
CA VAL A 71 3.23 4.55 11.66
C VAL A 71 3.91 4.19 10.34
N PRO A 72 4.91 3.29 10.34
CA PRO A 72 5.55 2.87 9.10
C PRO A 72 4.59 2.09 8.20
N VAL A 73 4.78 2.17 6.90
CA VAL A 73 3.93 1.52 5.90
C VAL A 73 4.74 0.75 4.86
N ALA A 74 4.40 -0.53 4.70
CA ALA A 74 4.98 -1.43 3.72
C ALA A 74 4.00 -1.72 2.57
N LEU A 75 4.47 -1.54 1.34
CA LEU A 75 3.73 -1.82 0.12
C LEU A 75 4.17 -3.17 -0.49
N LEU A 76 3.22 -4.10 -0.61
CA LEU A 76 3.36 -5.35 -1.37
C LEU A 76 2.46 -5.25 -2.61
N SER A 77 3.01 -4.87 -3.76
CA SER A 77 2.24 -4.63 -4.97
C SER A 77 2.43 -5.76 -5.99
N GLY A 78 1.41 -6.08 -6.78
CA GLY A 78 1.53 -7.03 -7.89
C GLY A 78 2.66 -6.65 -8.84
N ALA A 79 2.72 -5.37 -9.22
CA ALA A 79 3.78 -4.80 -10.02
C ALA A 79 4.11 -3.38 -9.56
N LEU A 80 5.39 -3.02 -9.57
CA LEU A 80 5.86 -1.65 -9.41
C LEU A 80 6.33 -1.14 -10.77
N THR A 81 5.85 0.03 -11.18
CA THR A 81 6.23 0.65 -12.45
C THR A 81 6.41 2.15 -12.28
N GLY A 82 7.13 2.79 -13.19
CA GLY A 82 7.43 4.23 -13.09
C GLY A 82 8.60 4.52 -12.15
N ASP A 83 8.61 5.72 -11.59
CA ASP A 83 9.69 6.19 -10.72
C ASP A 83 9.57 5.60 -9.31
N LEU A 84 10.56 4.80 -8.91
CA LEU A 84 10.61 4.14 -7.62
C LEU A 84 11.00 5.09 -6.50
N ASP A 85 11.78 6.14 -6.78
CA ASP A 85 12.21 7.11 -5.76
C ASP A 85 10.99 7.84 -5.19
N THR A 86 10.10 8.30 -6.07
CA THR A 86 8.81 8.88 -5.66
C THR A 86 7.95 7.92 -4.82
N LEU A 87 8.01 6.60 -5.06
CA LEU A 87 7.28 5.64 -4.23
C LEU A 87 7.88 5.55 -2.83
N LEU A 88 9.21 5.58 -2.72
CA LEU A 88 9.91 5.52 -1.43
C LEU A 88 9.77 6.80 -0.60
N GLU A 89 9.32 7.92 -1.18
CA GLU A 89 8.91 9.10 -0.42
C GLU A 89 7.58 8.91 0.34
N LEU A 90 6.75 7.98 -0.14
CA LEU A 90 5.44 7.67 0.43
C LEU A 90 5.45 6.41 1.30
N PHE A 91 6.24 5.40 0.93
CA PHE A 91 6.28 4.11 1.62
C PHE A 91 7.66 3.83 2.20
N ASP A 92 7.73 3.38 3.46
CA ASP A 92 8.99 2.99 4.11
C ASP A 92 9.58 1.70 3.53
N TYR A 93 8.74 0.90 2.87
CA TYR A 93 9.13 -0.30 2.16
C TYR A 93 8.20 -0.51 0.96
N ALA A 94 8.75 -0.84 -0.21
CA ALA A 94 7.96 -1.17 -1.39
C ALA A 94 8.60 -2.30 -2.19
N VAL A 95 7.80 -3.31 -2.57
CA VAL A 95 8.26 -4.41 -3.42
C VAL A 95 7.18 -4.87 -4.39
N SER A 96 7.63 -5.33 -5.57
CA SER A 96 6.80 -6.09 -6.49
C SER A 96 6.79 -7.57 -6.08
N ILE A 97 5.60 -8.16 -5.92
CA ILE A 97 5.48 -9.57 -5.54
C ILE A 97 5.71 -10.51 -6.72
N SER A 98 5.64 -10.04 -7.96
CA SER A 98 5.58 -10.91 -9.15
C SER A 98 6.88 -11.62 -9.54
N ASN A 99 7.86 -11.74 -8.63
CA ASN A 99 9.02 -12.64 -8.66
C ASN A 99 9.45 -13.21 -10.04
N GLY A 100 9.86 -12.34 -10.97
CA GLY A 100 10.40 -12.74 -12.29
C GLY A 100 9.37 -13.18 -13.32
N GLU A 101 8.08 -12.93 -13.10
CA GLU A 101 7.02 -13.27 -14.04
C GLU A 101 6.82 -12.17 -15.08
N GLU A 102 6.89 -12.56 -16.35
CA GLU A 102 6.84 -11.63 -17.48
C GLU A 102 5.43 -11.43 -18.05
N THR A 103 4.49 -12.35 -17.76
CA THR A 103 3.12 -12.29 -18.28
C THR A 103 2.12 -11.99 -17.17
N LEU A 104 1.09 -11.20 -17.50
CA LEU A 104 -0.01 -10.90 -16.58
C LEU A 104 -0.74 -12.17 -16.11
N GLU A 105 -0.90 -13.15 -17.01
CA GLU A 105 -1.55 -14.42 -16.67
C GLU A 105 -0.76 -15.18 -15.59
N ALA A 106 0.56 -15.28 -15.73
CA ALA A 106 1.41 -15.87 -14.69
C ALA A 106 1.28 -15.09 -13.38
N MET A 107 1.36 -13.75 -13.44
CA MET A 107 1.26 -12.87 -12.26
C MET A 107 -0.05 -13.12 -11.49
N MET A 108 -1.15 -13.29 -12.21
CA MET A 108 -2.46 -13.59 -11.63
C MET A 108 -2.51 -15.02 -11.07
N GLN A 109 -2.00 -16.01 -11.81
CA GLN A 109 -2.01 -17.42 -11.40
C GLN A 109 -1.18 -17.67 -10.13
N HIS A 110 -0.02 -17.02 -10.01
CA HIS A 110 0.89 -17.20 -8.89
C HIS A 110 0.77 -16.13 -7.81
N GLY A 111 -0.06 -15.10 -8.01
CA GLY A 111 -0.17 -13.96 -7.10
C GLY A 111 -0.36 -14.32 -5.64
N ARG A 112 -1.20 -15.33 -5.33
CA ARG A 112 -1.39 -15.82 -3.95
C ARG A 112 -0.11 -16.40 -3.33
N ARG A 113 0.61 -17.25 -4.08
CA ARG A 113 1.88 -17.84 -3.63
C ARG A 113 2.91 -16.74 -3.40
N ASN A 114 3.02 -15.83 -4.36
CA ASN A 114 4.00 -14.77 -4.39
C ASN A 114 3.76 -13.75 -3.26
N LEU A 115 2.51 -13.36 -3.02
CA LEU A 115 2.13 -12.48 -1.90
C LEU A 115 2.46 -13.12 -0.55
N LYS A 116 2.13 -14.41 -0.37
CA LYS A 116 2.45 -15.15 0.87
C LYS A 116 3.96 -15.17 1.11
N PHE A 117 4.74 -15.41 0.06
CA PHE A 117 6.20 -15.43 0.15
C PHE A 117 6.77 -14.05 0.52
N ALA A 118 6.33 -12.98 -0.17
CA ALA A 118 6.76 -11.61 0.10
C ALA A 118 6.42 -11.17 1.53
N ALA A 119 5.18 -11.41 1.98
CA ALA A 119 4.75 -11.08 3.34
C ALA A 119 5.56 -11.85 4.41
N ALA A 120 5.80 -13.15 4.18
CA ALA A 120 6.60 -13.96 5.11
C ALA A 120 8.05 -13.47 5.19
N ASN A 121 8.64 -13.03 4.08
CA ASN A 121 10.00 -12.50 4.06
C ASN A 121 10.10 -11.11 4.70
N LEU A 122 9.11 -10.24 4.49
CA LEU A 122 9.01 -8.97 5.22
C LEU A 122 8.96 -9.22 6.73
N ALA A 123 8.12 -10.15 7.19
CA ALA A 123 8.03 -10.51 8.61
C ALA A 123 9.37 -11.03 9.17
N ARG A 124 10.07 -11.90 8.42
CA ARG A 124 11.41 -12.38 8.82
C ARG A 124 12.42 -11.24 8.93
N LEU A 125 12.42 -10.31 7.97
CA LEU A 125 13.32 -9.15 7.99
C LEU A 125 13.08 -8.29 9.23
N LEU A 126 11.82 -8.05 9.60
CA LEU A 126 11.46 -7.32 10.81
C LEU A 126 11.93 -8.03 12.08
N LEU A 127 11.79 -9.36 12.16
CA LEU A 127 12.29 -10.15 13.29
C LEU A 127 13.82 -10.09 13.40
N ILE A 128 14.53 -10.16 12.27
CA ILE A 128 15.98 -9.97 12.23
C ILE A 128 16.34 -8.56 12.73
N GLY A 129 15.68 -7.53 12.20
CA GLY A 129 15.88 -6.14 12.61
C GLY A 129 15.67 -5.91 14.11
N LYS A 130 14.63 -6.53 14.69
CA LYS A 130 14.39 -6.51 16.14
C LYS A 130 15.56 -7.15 16.91
N GLY A 131 16.08 -8.28 16.43
CA GLY A 131 17.24 -8.95 17.02
C GLY A 131 18.52 -8.10 16.93
N LEU A 132 18.73 -7.37 15.82
CA LEU A 132 19.86 -6.46 15.65
C LEU A 132 19.79 -5.26 16.60
N HIS A 133 18.60 -4.69 16.80
CA HIS A 133 18.41 -3.59 17.75
C HIS A 133 18.64 -4.01 19.22
N GLN A 134 18.28 -5.26 19.56
CA GLN A 134 18.44 -5.81 20.92
C GLN A 134 19.84 -6.40 21.17
N GLY A 135 20.60 -6.72 20.12
CA GLY A 135 21.91 -7.37 20.18
C GLY A 135 23.03 -6.49 19.60
N GLY A 136 23.46 -5.47 20.33
CA GLY A 136 24.67 -4.72 19.99
C GLY A 136 25.91 -5.61 20.12
N SER A 137 26.48 -6.09 18.99
CA SER A 137 27.93 -6.37 18.80
C SER A 137 28.26 -7.41 17.71
N LYS A 138 27.33 -8.23 17.21
CA LYS A 138 27.71 -9.36 16.31
C LYS A 138 27.69 -9.08 14.81
N TRP A 139 27.08 -7.98 14.38
CA TRP A 139 27.01 -7.60 12.97
C TRP A 139 27.72 -6.27 12.76
N LYS A 140 29.05 -6.31 12.60
CA LYS A 140 29.73 -5.30 11.78
C LYS A 140 29.48 -5.75 10.34
N THR A 141 28.63 -5.03 9.61
CA THR A 141 28.56 -5.15 8.15
C THR A 141 29.95 -4.89 7.55
N PRO A 142 30.33 -5.54 6.43
CA PRO A 142 31.57 -5.24 5.72
C PRO A 142 31.64 -3.77 5.27
#